data_AF-A0A7U9PY84-F1
#
_entry.id   AF-A0A7U9PY84-F1
#
_cell.length_a   1.000
_cell.length_b   1.000
_cell.length_c   1.000
_cell.angle_alpha   90.00
_cell.angle_beta   90.00
_cell.angle_gamma   90.00
#
_symmetry.space_group_name_H-M   'P 1'
#
loop_
_entity.id
_entity.type
_entity.pdbx_description
1 polymer ?
#
loop_
_entity_poly.entity_id
_entity_poly.type
_entity_poly.pdbx_seq_one_letter_code
_entity_poly.pdbx_strand_id
1 'polypeptide(L)'
;MYGRALSTLGELLDPITQDVCAFYEDHALFDDYTGVVVDEEEGRRIAVALGPHKAVILRNHGLLTVGDSVDAAAWWFITMERSCQVQLTARAAGKPVLIDHANAVHTREQLGNDLVAWINYQPLYQQITRSEPDLLG
;
A
#
# COMPACT_ATOMS: atom_id res chain seq x y z
N MET A 1 6.74 -9.71 1.35
CA MET A 1 6.33 -11.07 0.92
C MET A 1 4.85 -11.12 0.59
N TYR A 2 4.00 -10.52 1.42
CA TYR A 2 2.55 -10.60 1.30
C TYR A 2 1.98 -9.77 0.17
N GLY A 3 2.52 -8.58 -0.11
CA GLY A 3 2.11 -7.78 -1.26
C GLY A 3 2.31 -8.49 -2.60
N ARG A 4 3.40 -9.27 -2.71
CA ARG A 4 3.63 -10.15 -3.86
C ARG A 4 2.65 -11.32 -3.93
N ALA A 5 2.33 -11.92 -2.79
CA ALA A 5 1.35 -13.00 -2.75
C ALA A 5 -0.06 -12.48 -3.14
N LEU A 6 -0.50 -11.37 -2.55
CA LEU A 6 -1.79 -10.75 -2.85
C LEU A 6 -1.86 -10.30 -4.31
N SER A 7 -0.81 -9.69 -4.85
CA SER A 7 -0.83 -9.21 -6.24
C SER A 7 -1.00 -10.32 -7.27
N THR A 8 -0.75 -11.59 -6.91
CA THR A 8 -1.01 -12.72 -7.80
C THR A 8 -2.50 -13.03 -7.97
N LEU A 9 -3.36 -12.51 -7.08
CA LEU A 9 -4.81 -12.66 -7.12
C LEU A 9 -5.49 -11.65 -8.06
N GLY A 10 -4.80 -10.60 -8.51
CA GLY A 10 -5.35 -9.60 -9.42
C GLY A 10 -6.51 -8.81 -8.81
N GLU A 11 -6.45 -8.50 -7.52
CA GLU A 11 -7.51 -7.82 -6.78
C GLU A 11 -6.96 -6.66 -5.95
N LEU A 12 -7.88 -5.77 -5.55
CA LEU A 12 -7.62 -4.68 -4.61
C LEU A 12 -7.69 -5.16 -3.16
N LEU A 13 -7.25 -4.29 -2.24
CA LEU A 13 -7.45 -4.48 -0.81
C LEU A 13 -8.93 -4.28 -0.44
N ASP A 14 -9.49 -5.25 0.26
CA ASP A 14 -10.83 -5.20 0.84
C ASP A 14 -10.82 -4.39 2.15
N PRO A 15 -11.82 -3.53 2.43
CA PRO A 15 -11.86 -2.72 3.66
C PRO A 15 -12.21 -3.59 4.88
N ILE A 16 -11.29 -4.42 5.34
CA ILE A 16 -11.49 -5.39 6.43
C ILE A 16 -10.89 -4.95 7.77
N THR A 17 -10.07 -3.91 7.76
CA THR A 17 -9.52 -3.27 8.97
C THR A 17 -9.44 -1.77 8.78
N GLN A 18 -9.34 -1.04 9.90
CA GLN A 18 -9.15 0.41 9.92
C GLN A 18 -7.91 0.84 9.11
N ASP A 19 -6.80 0.10 9.21
CA ASP A 19 -5.56 0.40 8.47
C ASP A 19 -5.74 0.24 6.96
N VAL A 20 -6.51 -0.76 6.51
CA VAL A 20 -6.79 -0.96 5.07
C VAL A 20 -7.65 0.18 4.54
N CYS A 21 -8.55 0.75 5.35
CA CYS A 21 -9.37 1.89 4.93
C CYS A 21 -8.55 3.12 4.54
N ALA A 22 -7.29 3.27 4.99
CA ALA A 22 -6.41 4.34 4.50
C ALA A 22 -6.18 4.29 2.97
N PHE A 23 -6.40 3.13 2.33
CA PHE A 23 -6.30 2.92 0.89
C PHE A 23 -7.66 2.82 0.19
N TYR A 24 -8.80 2.91 0.90
CA TYR A 24 -10.11 2.65 0.30
C TYR A 24 -10.41 3.61 -0.87
N GLU A 25 -10.64 3.07 -2.07
CA GLU A 25 -10.78 3.85 -3.33
C GLU A 25 -9.58 4.75 -3.66
N ASP A 26 -8.44 4.52 -3.01
CA ASP A 26 -7.23 5.32 -3.13
C ASP A 26 -5.98 4.47 -3.39
N HIS A 27 -6.19 3.37 -4.09
CA HIS A 27 -5.15 2.55 -4.70
C HIS A 27 -5.69 1.88 -5.97
N ALA A 28 -4.81 1.65 -6.93
CA ALA A 28 -5.15 1.07 -8.21
C ALA A 28 -4.66 -0.38 -8.35
N LEU A 29 -5.17 -1.07 -9.37
CA LEU A 29 -4.65 -2.34 -9.85
C LEU A 29 -4.06 -2.13 -11.24
N PHE A 30 -2.77 -2.41 -11.39
CA PHE A 30 -2.12 -2.51 -12.69
C PHE A 30 -2.20 -3.96 -13.17
N ASP A 31 -3.14 -4.21 -14.09
CA ASP A 31 -3.53 -5.54 -14.57
C ASP A 31 -2.84 -5.95 -15.88
N ASP A 32 -1.72 -5.31 -16.22
CA ASP A 32 -1.06 -5.45 -17.53
C ASP A 32 0.38 -5.95 -17.40
N TYR A 33 0.55 -7.11 -16.77
CA TYR A 33 1.87 -7.75 -16.61
C TYR A 33 2.38 -8.30 -17.95
N THR A 34 3.48 -7.72 -18.44
CA THR A 34 4.11 -8.08 -19.72
C THR A 34 5.47 -8.80 -19.58
N GLY A 35 5.87 -9.19 -18.36
CA GLY A 35 7.19 -9.78 -18.09
C GLY A 35 8.20 -8.77 -17.54
N VAL A 36 9.48 -9.15 -17.44
CA VAL A 36 10.57 -8.24 -17.03
C VAL A 36 10.89 -7.31 -18.20
N VAL A 37 10.19 -6.18 -18.30
CA VAL A 37 10.42 -5.17 -19.34
C VAL A 37 11.03 -3.94 -18.67
N VAL A 38 12.35 -3.81 -18.72
CA VAL A 38 13.01 -2.58 -18.26
C VAL A 38 12.93 -1.54 -19.38
N ASP A 39 11.73 -1.00 -19.61
CA ASP A 39 11.48 0.05 -20.59
C ASP A 39 10.71 1.21 -19.95
N GLU A 40 11.02 2.43 -20.39
CA GLU A 40 10.37 3.68 -19.95
C GLU A 40 8.86 3.62 -20.19
N GLU A 41 8.42 2.86 -21.19
CA GLU A 41 7.01 2.66 -21.50
C GLU A 41 6.25 1.90 -20.40
N GLU A 42 6.87 0.95 -19.70
CA GLU A 42 6.26 0.29 -18.55
C GLU A 42 6.07 1.27 -17.39
N GLY A 43 7.09 2.07 -17.08
CA GLY A 43 6.99 3.13 -16.08
C GLY A 43 5.85 4.10 -16.38
N ARG A 44 5.68 4.49 -17.66
CA ARG A 44 4.58 5.37 -18.09
C ARG A 44 3.21 4.70 -17.92
N ARG A 45 3.06 3.42 -18.26
CA ARG A 45 1.81 2.66 -18.05
C ARG A 45 1.47 2.53 -16.57
N ILE A 46 2.46 2.26 -15.72
CA ILE A 46 2.27 2.21 -14.26
C ILE A 46 1.85 3.57 -13.73
N ALA A 47 2.47 4.67 -14.17
CA ALA A 47 2.08 6.02 -13.77
C ALA A 47 0.64 6.36 -14.20
N VAL A 48 0.24 5.94 -15.41
CA VAL A 48 -1.15 6.08 -15.88
C VAL A 48 -2.12 5.28 -15.01
N ALA A 49 -1.75 4.05 -14.64
CA ALA A 49 -2.59 3.19 -13.80
C ALA A 49 -2.67 3.70 -12.36
N LEU A 50 -1.58 4.22 -11.80
CA LEU A 50 -1.55 4.88 -10.50
C LEU A 50 -2.49 6.08 -10.48
N GLY A 51 -2.47 6.91 -11.52
CA GLY A 51 -3.35 8.07 -11.62
C GLY A 51 -3.21 9.00 -10.41
N PRO A 52 -4.32 9.41 -9.76
CA PRO A 52 -4.29 10.26 -8.57
C PRO A 52 -4.06 9.47 -7.26
N HIS A 53 -3.92 8.15 -7.33
CA HIS A 53 -3.89 7.30 -6.15
C HIS A 53 -2.52 7.27 -5.48
N LYS A 54 -2.50 6.99 -4.17
CA LYS A 54 -1.23 6.87 -3.41
C LYS A 54 -0.52 5.52 -3.58
N ALA A 55 -1.19 4.53 -4.17
CA ALA A 55 -0.64 3.19 -4.31
C ALA A 55 -1.18 2.45 -5.54
N VAL A 56 -0.41 1.49 -6.02
CA VAL A 56 -0.83 0.56 -7.07
C VAL A 56 -0.34 -0.85 -6.76
N ILE A 57 -1.25 -1.83 -6.91
CA ILE A 57 -0.93 -3.25 -6.88
C ILE A 57 -0.55 -3.63 -8.31
N LEU A 58 0.68 -4.09 -8.49
CA LEU A 58 1.20 -4.55 -9.77
C LEU A 58 0.94 -6.06 -9.87
N ARG A 59 -0.04 -6.48 -10.67
CA ARG A 59 -0.45 -7.90 -10.76
C ARG A 59 0.77 -8.78 -11.05
N ASN A 60 0.90 -9.87 -10.29
CA ASN A 60 2.02 -10.81 -10.33
C ASN A 60 3.42 -10.23 -10.00
N HIS A 61 3.53 -8.95 -9.63
CA HIS A 61 4.81 -8.29 -9.36
C HIS A 61 4.95 -7.83 -7.90
N GLY A 62 4.01 -7.06 -7.37
CA GLY A 62 4.09 -6.54 -6.01
C GLY A 62 3.33 -5.24 -5.79
N LEU A 63 3.87 -4.35 -4.95
CA LEU A 63 3.27 -3.08 -4.56
C LEU A 63 4.17 -1.92 -4.98
N LEU A 64 3.56 -0.79 -5.31
CA LEU A 64 4.23 0.49 -5.45
C LEU A 64 3.40 1.56 -4.72
N THR A 65 4.08 2.43 -3.98
CA THR A 65 3.44 3.53 -3.24
C THR A 65 4.18 4.84 -3.51
N VAL A 66 3.45 5.95 -3.43
CA VAL A 66 3.95 7.32 -3.58
C VAL A 66 3.47 8.19 -2.42
N GLY A 67 4.13 9.31 -2.19
CA GLY A 67 3.73 10.32 -1.22
C GLY A 67 4.56 11.59 -1.38
N ASP A 68 4.13 12.65 -0.71
CA ASP A 68 4.74 13.99 -0.73
C ASP A 68 6.10 14.04 -0.01
N SER A 69 6.48 12.95 0.66
CA SER A 69 7.79 12.76 1.28
C SER A 69 8.21 11.29 1.24
N VAL A 70 9.51 11.04 1.41
CA VAL A 70 10.06 9.68 1.53
C VAL A 70 9.40 8.93 2.69
N ASP A 71 9.21 9.61 3.83
CA ASP A 71 8.57 9.06 5.03
C ASP A 71 7.13 8.60 4.75
N ALA A 72 6.33 9.45 4.09
CA ALA A 72 4.96 9.11 3.74
C ALA A 72 4.91 7.93 2.76
N ALA A 73 5.70 7.98 1.69
CA ALA A 73 5.78 6.88 0.71
C ALA A 73 6.20 5.55 1.36
N ALA A 74 7.17 5.59 2.28
CA ALA A 74 7.63 4.44 3.04
C ALA A 74 6.53 3.90 3.98
N TRP A 75 5.82 4.76 4.69
CA TRP A 75 4.72 4.35 5.56
C TRP A 75 3.58 3.70 4.78
N TRP A 76 3.21 4.26 3.63
CA TRP A 76 2.22 3.65 2.74
C TRP A 76 2.66 2.26 2.31
N PHE A 77 3.92 2.07 1.93
CA PHE A 77 4.43 0.75 1.57
C PHE A 77 4.33 -0.24 2.73
N ILE A 78 4.77 0.16 3.93
CA ILE A 78 4.77 -0.67 5.14
C ILE A 78 3.33 -1.07 5.52
N THR A 79 2.42 -0.11 5.54
CA THR A 79 1.02 -0.35 5.90
C THR A 79 0.33 -1.20 4.84
N MET A 80 0.59 -0.96 3.55
CA MET A 80 0.00 -1.76 2.47
C MET A 80 0.48 -3.22 2.51
N GLU A 81 1.78 -3.47 2.78
CA GLU A 81 2.32 -4.81 2.95
C GLU A 81 1.67 -5.55 4.13
N ARG A 82 1.44 -4.86 5.26
CA ARG A 82 0.72 -5.41 6.42
C ARG A 82 -0.76 -5.67 6.09
N SER A 83 -1.42 -4.77 5.38
CA SER A 83 -2.78 -4.93 4.88
C SER A 83 -2.92 -6.17 4.00
N CYS A 84 -1.97 -6.41 3.09
CA CYS A 84 -1.91 -7.62 2.28
C CYS A 84 -1.79 -8.89 3.16
N GLN A 85 -0.94 -8.85 4.20
CA GLN A 85 -0.79 -9.95 5.14
C GLN A 85 -2.11 -10.27 5.85
N VAL A 86 -2.81 -9.24 6.33
CA VAL A 86 -4.10 -9.40 7.02
C VAL A 86 -5.15 -9.98 6.09
N GLN A 87 -5.29 -9.48 4.86
CA GLN A 87 -6.28 -9.99 3.90
C GLN A 87 -6.05 -11.45 3.55
N LEU A 88 -4.81 -11.84 3.26
CA LEU A 88 -4.47 -13.24 2.97
C LEU A 88 -4.74 -14.14 4.17
N THR A 89 -4.36 -13.70 5.37
CA THR A 89 -4.55 -14.47 6.62
C THR A 89 -6.04 -14.63 6.95
N ALA A 90 -6.82 -13.55 6.83
CA ALA A 90 -8.26 -13.56 7.10
C ALA A 90 -8.99 -14.48 6.12
N ARG A 91 -8.66 -14.41 4.82
CA ARG A 91 -9.22 -15.29 3.78
C ARG A 91 -8.86 -16.76 3.97
N ALA A 92 -7.67 -17.05 4.46
CA ALA A 92 -7.28 -18.42 4.81
C ALA A 92 -8.06 -18.95 6.02
N ALA A 93 -8.42 -18.09 6.98
CA ALA A 93 -9.19 -18.45 8.17
C ALA A 93 -10.71 -18.53 7.92
N GLY A 94 -11.24 -17.80 6.93
CA GLY A 94 -12.66 -17.79 6.60
C GLY A 94 -13.06 -16.62 5.70
N LYS A 95 -14.36 -16.27 5.70
CA LYS A 95 -14.88 -15.13 4.95
C LYS A 95 -14.82 -13.86 5.81
N PRO A 96 -14.03 -12.82 5.43
CA PRO A 96 -14.00 -11.56 6.17
C PRO A 96 -15.35 -10.83 6.11
N VAL A 97 -15.63 -10.03 7.14
CA VAL A 97 -16.71 -9.05 7.13
C VAL A 97 -16.13 -7.72 6.69
N LEU A 98 -16.73 -7.10 5.67
CA LEU A 98 -16.27 -5.82 5.15
C LEU A 98 -16.82 -4.67 6.00
N ILE A 99 -16.00 -3.65 6.22
CA ILE A 99 -16.44 -2.34 6.68
C ILE A 99 -17.27 -1.73 5.55
N ASP A 100 -18.46 -1.21 5.88
CA ASP A 100 -19.35 -0.61 4.90
C ASP A 100 -18.74 0.68 4.30
N HIS A 101 -19.23 1.06 3.12
CA HIS A 101 -18.71 2.18 2.35
C HIS A 101 -18.63 3.48 3.17
N ALA A 102 -19.67 3.83 3.93
CA ALA A 102 -19.70 5.09 4.67
C ALA A 102 -18.62 5.12 5.75
N ASN A 103 -18.46 4.03 6.50
CA ASN A 103 -17.42 3.90 7.51
C ASN A 103 -16.01 3.80 6.90
N ALA A 104 -15.86 3.14 5.76
CA ALA A 104 -14.57 3.03 5.06
C ALA A 104 -14.10 4.39 4.53
N VAL A 105 -15.00 5.18 3.91
CA VAL A 105 -14.72 6.56 3.46
C VAL A 105 -14.38 7.46 4.65
N HIS A 106 -15.20 7.43 5.72
CA HIS A 106 -14.94 8.25 6.91
C HIS A 106 -13.57 7.95 7.52
N THR A 107 -13.22 6.67 7.62
CA THR A 107 -11.93 6.23 8.13
C THR A 107 -10.77 6.67 7.23
N ARG A 108 -10.94 6.58 5.90
CA ARG A 108 -9.96 7.08 4.93
C ARG A 108 -9.70 8.57 5.09
N GLU A 109 -10.73 9.39 5.27
CA GLU A 109 -10.59 10.83 5.45
C GLU A 109 -9.73 11.19 6.67
N GLN A 110 -9.79 10.37 7.72
CA GLN A 110 -9.00 10.56 8.93
C GLN A 110 -7.56 10.04 8.79
N LEU A 111 -7.35 8.91 8.12
CA LEU A 111 -6.08 8.17 8.17
C LEU A 111 -5.28 8.20 6.87
N GLY A 112 -5.93 8.48 5.73
CA GLY A 112 -5.38 8.31 4.39
C GLY A 112 -4.59 9.51 3.85
N ASN A 113 -4.19 10.47 4.69
CA ASN A 113 -3.43 11.65 4.27
C ASN A 113 -1.94 11.56 4.64
N ASP A 114 -1.10 12.24 3.87
CA ASP A 114 0.36 12.13 3.98
C ASP A 114 0.94 12.69 5.28
N LEU A 115 0.27 13.64 5.94
CA LEU A 115 0.68 14.09 7.26
C LEU A 115 0.54 12.96 8.29
N VAL A 116 -0.57 12.22 8.25
CA VAL A 116 -0.77 11.06 9.12
C VAL A 116 0.25 9.97 8.81
N ALA A 117 0.55 9.70 7.53
CA ALA A 117 1.60 8.75 7.17
C ALA A 117 2.98 9.16 7.69
N TRP A 118 3.34 10.44 7.52
CA TRP A 118 4.58 10.99 8.04
C TRP A 118 4.69 10.80 9.55
N ILE A 119 3.63 11.15 10.31
CA ILE A 119 3.58 10.98 11.77
C ILE A 119 3.79 9.51 12.16
N ASN A 120 3.11 8.58 11.49
CA ASN A 120 3.21 7.16 11.80
C ASN A 120 4.57 6.55 11.43
N TYR A 121 5.29 7.13 10.47
CA TYR A 121 6.66 6.72 10.14
C TYR A 121 7.68 7.12 11.22
N GLN A 122 7.46 8.24 11.93
CA GLN A 122 8.48 8.81 12.83
C GLN A 122 8.99 7.83 13.91
N PRO A 123 8.14 7.01 14.57
CA PRO A 123 8.64 6.01 15.53
C PRO A 123 9.59 4.98 14.90
N LEU A 124 9.32 4.56 13.66
CA LEU A 124 10.19 3.62 12.94
C LEU A 124 11.51 4.30 12.55
N TYR A 125 11.45 5.53 12.06
CA TYR A 125 12.64 6.31 11.76
C TYR A 125 13.53 6.49 13.00
N GLN A 126 12.95 6.88 14.13
CA GLN A 126 13.66 7.02 15.40
C GLN A 126 14.26 5.70 15.89
N GLN A 127 13.54 4.59 15.72
CA GLN A 127 14.06 3.28 16.07
C GLN A 127 15.26 2.89 15.19
N ILE A 128 15.12 3.02 13.87
CA ILE A 128 16.15 2.65 12.89
C ILE A 128 17.42 3.49 13.11
N THR A 129 17.28 4.80 13.26
CA THR A 129 18.43 5.70 13.48
C THR A 129 19.12 5.48 14.83
N ARG A 130 18.40 4.98 15.84
CA ARG A 130 19.01 4.58 17.11
C ARG A 130 19.74 3.24 17.02
N SER A 131 19.21 2.27 16.27
CA SER A 131 19.82 0.95 16.12
C SER A 131 20.99 0.94 15.12
N GLU A 132 20.91 1.78 14.09
CA GLU A 132 21.85 1.86 12.97
C GLU A 132 22.30 3.33 12.80
N PRO A 133 23.13 3.88 13.71
CA PRO A 133 23.49 5.30 13.71
C PRO A 133 24.25 5.73 12.45
N ASP A 134 24.96 4.80 11.80
CA ASP A 134 25.75 5.06 10.60
C ASP A 134 24.93 4.93 9.30
N LEU A 135 23.64 4.58 9.36
CA LEU A 135 22.80 4.35 8.17
C LEU A 135 22.64 5.59 7.29
N LEU A 136 22.66 6.78 7.89
CA LEU A 136 22.43 8.06 7.22
C LEU A 136 23.69 8.94 7.17
N GLY A 137 24.85 8.38 7.57
CA GLY A 137 26.13 9.10 7.76
C GLY A 137 27.24 8.64 6.84
#